data_AF-A0A972KCS6-F1
#
_entry.id   AF-A0A972KCS6-F1
#
_cell.length_a   1.000
_cell.length_b   1.000
_cell.length_c   1.000
_cell.angle_alpha   90.00
_cell.angle_beta   90.00
_cell.angle_gamma   90.00
#
_symmetry.space_group_name_H-M   'P 1'
#
loop_
_entity.id
_entity.type
_entity.pdbx_description
1 polymer ?
#
loop_
_entity_poly.entity_id
_entity_poly.type
_entity_poly.pdbx_seq_one_letter_code
_entity_poly.pdbx_strand_id
1 'polypeptide(L)'
;GAAVIQKQIAEGPPRKRVGLATVGRRPVRDGSVLTDPNSGAPIGVVTSGGFGPTVNAPVAMGLVSTTSESGQDLTAVGTLLDADVRGKFESVAVTALPFAPHNYKR
;
A
#
# COMPACT_ATOMS: atom_id res chain seq x y z
N GLY A 1 24.95 -10.00 -0.69
CA GLY A 1 23.49 -9.90 -0.50
C GLY A 1 22.96 -10.72 0.68
N ALA A 2 23.43 -11.95 0.89
CA ALA A 2 22.86 -12.89 1.87
C ALA A 2 22.68 -12.32 3.29
N ALA A 3 23.70 -11.66 3.85
CA ALA A 3 23.63 -11.06 5.19
C ALA A 3 22.48 -10.04 5.34
N VAL A 4 22.23 -9.22 4.31
CA VAL A 4 21.14 -8.22 4.31
C VAL A 4 19.77 -8.91 4.35
N ILE A 5 19.60 -9.96 3.54
CA ILE A 5 18.34 -10.71 3.49
C ILE A 5 18.10 -11.47 4.78
N GLN A 6 19.12 -12.13 5.34
CA GLN A 6 19.02 -12.81 6.63
C GLN A 6 18.60 -11.85 7.75
N LYS A 7 19.18 -10.65 7.79
CA LYS A 7 18.79 -9.61 8.74
C LYS A 7 17.32 -9.20 8.56
N GLN A 8 16.88 -8.94 7.33
CA GLN A 8 15.49 -8.55 7.04
C GLN A 8 14.48 -9.67 7.30
N ILE A 9 14.89 -10.94 7.21
CA ILE A 9 14.06 -12.08 7.61
C ILE A 9 13.91 -12.12 9.14
N ALA A 10 15.01 -11.92 9.87
CA ALA A 10 15.02 -11.99 11.34
C ALA A 10 14.33 -10.79 11.99
N GLU A 11 14.57 -9.58 11.49
CA GLU A 11 14.14 -8.32 12.11
C GLU A 11 12.95 -7.68 11.39
N GLY A 12 12.62 -8.16 10.19
CA GLY A 12 11.63 -7.54 9.31
C GLY A 12 12.26 -6.51 8.35
N PRO A 13 11.67 -6.30 7.16
CA PRO A 13 12.15 -5.30 6.23
C PRO A 13 11.70 -3.88 6.66
N PRO A 14 12.45 -2.83 6.31
CA PRO A 14 12.07 -1.45 6.64
C PRO A 14 10.84 -0.96 5.85
N ARG A 15 10.49 -1.64 4.75
CA ARG A 15 9.32 -1.36 3.93
C ARG A 15 8.72 -2.66 3.43
N LYS A 16 7.40 -2.71 3.27
CA LYS A 16 6.68 -3.84 2.68
C LYS A 16 5.82 -3.41 1.51
N ARG A 17 5.66 -4.33 0.56
CA ARG A 17 4.69 -4.20 -0.52
C ARG A 17 3.32 -4.59 0.01
N VAL A 18 2.33 -3.73 -0.19
CA VAL A 18 0.95 -3.95 0.26
C VAL A 18 -0.03 -3.77 -0.88
N GLY A 19 -1.21 -4.38 -0.76
CA GLY A 19 -2.38 -4.03 -1.56
C GLY A 19 -3.05 -2.78 -0.98
N LEU A 20 -3.60 -1.94 -1.85
CA LEU A 20 -4.31 -0.72 -1.49
C LEU A 20 -5.68 -0.71 -2.17
N ALA A 21 -6.73 -0.61 -1.37
CA ALA A 21 -8.08 -0.37 -1.85
C ALA A 21 -8.41 1.12 -1.68
N THR A 22 -8.81 1.79 -2.75
CA THR A 22 -9.23 3.20 -2.65
C THR A 22 -10.61 3.26 -1.98
N VAL A 23 -10.78 4.13 -0.97
CA VAL A 23 -12.09 4.37 -0.37
C VAL A 23 -12.98 5.17 -1.35
N GLY A 24 -12.37 6.05 -2.13
CA GLY A 24 -13.02 6.81 -3.20
C GLY A 24 -13.13 6.05 -4.53
N ARG A 25 -13.78 6.69 -5.52
CA ARG A 25 -13.92 6.16 -6.89
C ARG A 25 -12.73 6.48 -7.81
N ARG A 26 -11.83 7.36 -7.37
CA ARG A 26 -10.73 7.86 -8.20
C ARG A 26 -9.56 6.88 -8.16
N PRO A 27 -9.10 6.35 -9.31
CA PRO A 27 -7.93 5.49 -9.31
C PRO A 27 -6.67 6.26 -8.91
N VAL A 28 -5.93 5.70 -7.96
CA VAL A 28 -4.57 6.12 -7.63
C VAL A 28 -3.61 5.44 -8.60
N ARG A 29 -2.63 6.18 -9.12
CA ARG A 29 -1.69 5.70 -10.16
C ARG A 29 -0.29 5.55 -9.59
N ASP A 30 0.56 4.87 -10.35
CA ASP A 30 2.00 4.80 -10.07
C ASP A 30 2.60 6.20 -9.86
N GLY A 31 3.52 6.31 -8.91
CA GLY A 31 4.20 7.54 -8.52
C GLY A 31 3.46 8.39 -7.48
N SER A 32 2.20 8.09 -7.14
CA SER A 32 1.50 8.81 -6.05
C SER A 32 2.19 8.56 -4.70
N VAL A 33 2.52 9.64 -3.99
CA VAL A 33 3.09 9.58 -2.64
C VAL A 33 2.02 9.10 -1.66
N LEU A 34 2.39 8.18 -0.77
CA LEU A 34 1.54 7.76 0.34
C LEU A 34 1.96 8.53 1.59
N THR A 35 0.98 9.09 2.29
CA THR A 35 1.17 9.89 3.51
C THR A 35 0.39 9.30 4.67
N ASP A 36 0.90 9.50 5.88
CA ASP A 36 0.18 9.25 7.12
C ASP A 36 -1.00 10.24 7.21
N PRO A 37 -2.26 9.78 7.39
CA PRO A 37 -3.41 10.68 7.42
C PRO A 37 -3.42 11.68 8.59
N ASN A 38 -2.72 11.36 9.68
CA ASN A 38 -2.70 12.21 10.88
C ASN A 38 -1.59 13.26 10.82
N SER A 39 -0.38 12.87 10.38
CA SER A 39 0.78 13.76 10.37
C SER A 39 1.05 14.39 9.00
N GLY A 40 0.51 13.82 7.92
CA GLY A 40 0.85 14.18 6.54
C GLY A 40 2.26 13.75 6.12
N ALA A 41 3.00 13.02 6.97
CA ALA A 41 4.36 12.60 6.67
C ALA A 41 4.38 11.59 5.51
N PRO A 42 5.35 11.67 4.59
CA PRO A 42 5.50 10.70 3.51
C PRO A 42 5.97 9.34 4.09
N ILE A 43 5.17 8.30 3.86
CA ILE A 43 5.40 6.95 4.39
C ILE A 43 5.58 5.89 3.31
N GLY A 44 5.42 6.25 2.03
CA GLY A 44 5.56 5.31 0.94
C GLY A 44 5.21 5.88 -0.42
N VAL A 45 5.07 4.99 -1.38
CA VAL A 45 4.72 5.33 -2.75
C VAL A 45 3.86 4.23 -3.37
N VAL A 46 2.88 4.62 -4.17
CA VAL A 46 2.16 3.72 -5.05
C VAL A 46 3.05 3.32 -6.21
N THR A 47 3.23 2.02 -6.42
CA THR A 47 4.08 1.46 -7.48
C THR A 47 3.29 1.02 -8.71
N SER A 48 1.98 0.82 -8.55
CA SER A 48 1.07 0.43 -9.63
C SER A 48 -0.37 0.69 -9.20
N GLY A 49 -1.25 1.12 -10.10
CA GLY A 49 -2.66 1.26 -9.78
C GLY A 49 -3.56 1.56 -10.98
N GLY A 50 -4.83 1.19 -10.87
CA GLY A 50 -5.82 1.30 -11.94
C GLY A 50 -7.20 0.82 -11.51
N PHE A 51 -8.14 0.80 -12.44
CA PHE A 51 -9.48 0.23 -12.21
C PHE A 51 -9.45 -1.27 -12.53
N GLY A 52 -9.84 -2.11 -11.57
CA GLY A 52 -9.96 -3.55 -11.75
C GLY A 52 -11.39 -3.94 -12.13
N PRO A 53 -11.70 -4.34 -13.38
CA PRO A 53 -13.08 -4.63 -13.78
C PRO A 53 -13.72 -5.79 -13.00
N THR A 54 -12.93 -6.82 -12.67
CA THR A 54 -13.38 -7.97 -11.88
C THR A 54 -13.73 -7.59 -10.45
N VAL A 55 -12.98 -6.64 -9.87
CA VAL A 55 -13.21 -6.13 -8.51
C VAL A 55 -14.27 -5.01 -8.53
N ASN A 56 -14.59 -4.47 -9.71
CA ASN A 56 -15.46 -3.32 -9.94
C ASN A 56 -15.07 -2.09 -9.09
N ALA A 57 -13.77 -1.92 -8.84
CA ALA A 57 -13.25 -0.84 -8.01
C ALA A 57 -11.81 -0.48 -8.42
N PRO A 58 -11.31 0.72 -8.06
CA PRO A 58 -9.89 1.01 -8.18
C PRO A 58 -9.07 0.22 -7.17
N VAL A 59 -7.95 -0.32 -7.64
CA VAL A 59 -6.99 -1.09 -6.86
C VAL A 59 -5.58 -0.60 -7.16
N ALA A 60 -4.72 -0.63 -6.15
CA ALA A 60 -3.33 -0.22 -6.29
C ALA A 60 -2.41 -1.08 -5.42
N MET A 61 -1.11 -1.06 -5.71
CA MET A 61 -0.09 -1.59 -4.82
C MET A 61 0.91 -0.49 -4.50
N GLY A 62 1.47 -0.53 -3.30
CA GLY A 62 2.47 0.41 -2.88
C GLY A 62 3.55 -0.23 -2.03
N LEU A 63 4.68 0.47 -1.93
CA LEU A 63 5.75 0.16 -1.00
C LEU A 63 5.66 1.15 0.16
N VAL A 64 5.38 0.64 1.36
CA VAL A 64 5.11 1.45 2.56
C VAL A 64 6.12 1.10 3.63
N SER A 65 6.57 2.10 4.39
CA SER A 65 7.32 1.91 5.64
C SER A 65 6.58 0.94 6.56
N THR A 66 7.30 0.07 7.25
CA THR A 66 6.65 -0.91 8.14
C THR A 66 6.05 -0.25 9.38
N THR A 67 6.70 0.78 9.92
CA THR A 67 6.26 1.50 11.10
C THR A 67 6.15 3.00 10.85
N SER A 68 5.17 3.64 11.47
CA SER A 68 5.10 5.10 11.55
C SER A 68 6.14 5.65 12.54
N GLU A 69 6.28 6.98 12.58
CA GLU A 69 7.09 7.66 13.60
C GLU A 69 6.57 7.40 15.02
N SER A 70 5.26 7.17 15.18
CA SER A 70 4.61 6.82 16.44
C SER A 70 4.68 5.33 16.79
N GLY A 71 5.35 4.51 15.96
CA GLY A 71 5.51 3.07 16.19
C GLY A 71 4.32 2.19 15.77
N GLN A 72 3.33 2.76 15.06
CA GLN A 72 2.19 2.00 14.52
C GLN A 72 2.61 1.16 13.31
N ASP A 73 2.13 -0.07 13.19
CA ASP A 73 2.30 -0.87 11.96
C ASP A 73 1.45 -0.30 10.82
N LEU A 74 2.12 0.26 9.82
CA LEU A 74 1.49 0.87 8.65
C LEU A 74 1.11 -0.15 7.56
N THR A 75 1.49 -1.42 7.74
CA THR A 75 1.33 -2.49 6.75
C THR A 75 0.22 -3.47 7.10
N ALA A 76 -0.40 -3.30 8.27
CA ALA A 76 -1.54 -4.10 8.71
C ALA A 76 -2.77 -3.88 7.81
N VAL A 77 -3.52 -4.94 7.55
CA VAL A 77 -4.77 -4.86 6.78
C VAL A 77 -5.78 -3.98 7.54
N GLY A 78 -6.42 -3.06 6.81
CA GLY A 78 -7.35 -2.07 7.34
C GLY A 78 -6.70 -0.74 7.73
N THR A 79 -5.37 -0.64 7.78
CA THR A 79 -4.69 0.64 8.05
C THR A 79 -5.03 1.65 6.95
N LEU A 80 -5.46 2.85 7.35
CA LEU A 80 -5.75 3.95 6.44
C LEU A 80 -4.48 4.77 6.17
N LEU A 81 -4.26 5.06 4.89
CA LEU A 81 -3.23 5.95 4.38
C LEU A 81 -3.90 6.96 3.44
N ASP A 82 -3.23 8.07 3.14
CA ASP A 82 -3.66 8.96 2.08
C ASP A 82 -2.72 8.89 0.89
N ALA A 83 -3.26 8.97 -0.32
CA ALA A 83 -2.48 9.04 -1.55
C ALA A 83 -2.62 10.42 -2.19
N ASP A 84 -1.49 11.07 -2.49
CA ASP A 84 -1.50 12.32 -3.24
C ASP A 84 -1.79 12.06 -4.73
N VAL A 85 -2.96 12.52 -5.18
CA VAL A 85 -3.44 12.48 -6.56
C VAL A 85 -3.54 13.90 -7.12
N ARG A 86 -2.37 14.46 -7.47
CA ARG A 86 -2.19 15.79 -8.08
C ARG A 86 -2.62 16.92 -7.13
N GLY A 87 -2.10 16.91 -5.90
CA GLY A 87 -2.38 17.88 -4.85
C GLY A 87 -3.71 17.64 -4.12
N LYS A 88 -4.31 16.46 -4.30
CA LYS A 88 -5.53 16.05 -3.59
C LYS A 88 -5.28 14.72 -2.92
N PHE A 89 -5.48 14.67 -1.62
CA PHE A 89 -5.33 13.46 -0.83
C PHE A 89 -6.58 12.59 -0.96
N GLU A 90 -6.40 11.37 -1.45
CA GLU A 90 -7.43 10.36 -1.56
C GLU A 90 -7.12 9.23 -0.57
N SER A 91 -8.05 8.93 0.33
CA SER A 91 -7.84 7.90 1.34
C SER A 91 -7.86 6.50 0.73
N VAL A 92 -6.89 5.69 1.13
CA VAL A 92 -6.70 4.30 0.73
C VAL A 92 -6.55 3.42 1.97
N ALA A 93 -7.09 2.21 1.93
CA ALA A 93 -6.93 1.22 2.97
C ALA A 93 -5.95 0.14 2.52
N VAL A 94 -5.01 -0.23 3.39
CA VAL A 94 -4.19 -1.43 3.21
C VAL A 94 -5.12 -2.64 3.18
N THR A 95 -4.98 -3.48 2.16
CA THR A 95 -5.83 -4.66 1.97
C THR A 95 -5.03 -5.90 1.61
N ALA A 96 -5.65 -7.06 1.83
CA ALA A 96 -5.07 -8.35 1.49
C ALA A 96 -4.92 -8.51 -0.02
N LEU A 97 -3.88 -9.23 -0.43
CA LEU A 97 -3.66 -9.66 -1.80
C LEU A 97 -3.91 -11.18 -1.91
N PRO A 98 -4.37 -11.68 -3.08
CA PRO A 98 -4.74 -10.94 -4.28
C PRO A 98 -6.11 -10.25 -4.18
N PHE A 99 -6.36 -9.23 -5.00
CA PHE A 99 -7.67 -8.52 -5.02
C PHE A 99 -8.83 -9.36 -5.56
N ALA A 100 -8.52 -10.38 -6.37
CA ALA A 100 -9.48 -11.35 -6.89
C ALA A 100 -8.85 -12.74 -6.78
N PRO A 101 -9.64 -13.79 -6.52
CA PRO A 101 -9.12 -15.13 -6.34
C PRO A 101 -8.40 -15.65 -7.59
N HIS A 102 -7.31 -16.39 -7.39
CA HIS A 102 -6.66 -17.11 -8.48
C HIS A 102 -7.45 -18.37 -8.83
N ASN A 103 -7.78 -18.56 -10.10
CA ASN A 103 -8.47 -19.75 -10.62
C ASN A 103 -7.50 -20.69 -11.34
N TYR A 104 -6.37 -20.99 -10.70
CA TYR A 104 -5.39 -21.91 -11.28
C TYR A 104 -5.95 -23.33 -11.35
N LYS A 105 -5.69 -24.02 -12.47
CA LYS A 105 -5.96 -25.45 -12.58
C LYS A 105 -5.12 -26.19 -11.53
N ARG A 106 -5.79 -27.04 -10.75
CA ARG A 106 -5.14 -27.92 -9.77
C ARG A 106 -4.89 -29.29 -10.35
#